data_AF-A0A151X2L3-F1
#
_entry.id   AF-A0A151X2L3-F1
#
_cell.length_a   1.000
_cell.length_b   1.000
_cell.length_c   1.000
_cell.angle_alpha   90.00
_cell.angle_beta   90.00
_cell.angle_gamma   90.00
#
_symmetry.space_group_name_H-M   'P 1'
#
loop_
_entity.id
_entity.type
_entity.pdbx_description
1 polymer ?
#
loop_
_entity_poly.entity_id
_entity_poly.type
_entity_poly.pdbx_seq_one_letter_code
_entity_poly.pdbx_strand_id
1 'polypeptide(L)'
;MSSNNVKDAEFQAYKDDSRIPCQYGAKCYQKNPQHHSKYKHPPKGETVKEKTEKIITGEKRKHPIKDDKKAQSESPQKKLQKTLEPSERNLHSLSPSPERNDVIDDNKGDNEKFKKKTETSDKKISLNGHNSVNSTENNATENTSMPDMDAKRIMDLFLVEMPKDFFQFYEFCKNISKDNPLSACKSVRLKLVGPYDILDGKIKISSSENNKEKYLIHWRYYYDPPEFQTIVKCDDKEGLHFGYWRDDAVEKPVFIAKNRANVNGIFEPVAENIFGAVDAYLQNKVKTANPFEKTSIIRLHSQLKNFAKQHDVTLEKNTADMRAREKRVVARTFHKAGIVVPYDKKTQLGYRDLAATDNDLQKILKQIEEAGTPEDRKMPIARLDEIIRLATIAADECDFGTCLELGHDLFSNGGIHVQARALQMLSIAYTHLKRPQLLKILEAHLKNRKKDCELSVI
;
A
#
# COMPACT_ATOMS: atom_id res chain seq x y z
N MET A 1 -51.45 -18.60 24.66
CA MET A 1 -50.39 -17.99 25.50
C MET A 1 -49.08 -18.71 25.18
N SER A 2 -47.95 -18.06 24.87
CA SER A 2 -47.74 -16.62 24.73
C SER A 2 -46.58 -16.29 23.78
N SER A 3 -46.86 -15.62 22.65
CA SER A 3 -45.83 -14.98 21.82
C SER A 3 -45.63 -13.49 22.16
N ASN A 4 -46.57 -12.87 22.88
CA ASN A 4 -46.48 -11.47 23.30
C ASN A 4 -45.54 -11.34 24.51
N ASN A 5 -45.78 -12.09 25.58
CA ASN A 5 -44.99 -12.05 26.83
C ASN A 5 -43.46 -12.16 26.61
N VAL A 6 -43.02 -12.88 25.56
CA VAL A 6 -41.59 -12.99 25.20
C VAL A 6 -41.05 -11.66 24.66
N LYS A 7 -41.78 -11.00 23.77
CA LYS A 7 -41.42 -9.68 23.22
C LYS A 7 -41.50 -8.59 24.29
N ASP A 8 -42.50 -8.66 25.16
CA ASP A 8 -42.66 -7.73 26.29
C ASP A 8 -41.44 -7.83 27.24
N ALA A 9 -40.95 -9.05 27.49
CA ALA A 9 -39.73 -9.29 28.28
C ALA A 9 -38.44 -8.81 27.55
N GLU A 10 -38.28 -9.10 26.25
CA GLU A 10 -37.15 -8.61 25.45
C GLU A 10 -37.10 -7.07 25.40
N PHE A 11 -38.24 -6.40 25.29
CA PHE A 11 -38.32 -4.95 25.25
C PHE A 11 -38.11 -4.30 26.62
N GLN A 12 -38.55 -4.96 27.70
CA GLN A 12 -38.25 -4.50 29.06
C GLN A 12 -36.74 -4.63 29.36
N ALA A 13 -36.11 -5.75 29.01
CA ALA A 13 -34.66 -5.93 29.12
C ALA A 13 -33.87 -4.86 28.33
N TYR A 14 -34.37 -4.42 27.17
CA TYR A 14 -33.76 -3.31 26.41
C TYR A 14 -33.88 -1.96 27.13
N LYS A 15 -34.94 -1.71 27.90
CA LYS A 15 -35.06 -0.46 28.70
C LYS A 15 -34.06 -0.46 29.84
N ASP A 16 -34.02 -1.56 30.60
CA ASP A 16 -33.25 -1.69 31.84
C ASP A 16 -31.73 -1.86 31.61
N ASP A 17 -31.33 -2.17 30.38
CA ASP A 17 -29.94 -2.16 29.91
C ASP A 17 -29.30 -0.76 30.01
N SER A 18 -28.20 -0.64 30.76
CA SER A 18 -27.52 0.65 31.01
C SER A 18 -26.61 1.13 29.87
N ARG A 19 -26.46 0.37 28.77
CA ARG A 19 -25.66 0.78 27.61
C ARG A 19 -26.32 1.91 26.80
N ILE A 20 -25.51 2.63 26.02
CA ILE A 20 -25.98 3.77 25.22
C ILE A 20 -26.85 3.26 24.05
N PRO A 21 -28.01 3.84 23.73
CA PRO A 21 -28.78 3.46 22.54
C PRO A 21 -27.96 3.62 21.24
N CYS A 22 -27.88 2.57 20.43
CA CYS A 22 -27.22 2.64 19.11
C CYS A 22 -28.03 3.51 18.14
N GLN A 23 -27.39 4.50 17.52
CA GLN A 23 -27.99 5.39 16.51
C GLN A 23 -28.65 4.65 15.33
N TYR A 24 -28.17 3.45 14.99
CA TYR A 24 -28.71 2.61 13.91
C TYR A 24 -29.81 1.63 14.38
N GLY A 25 -30.06 1.53 15.69
CA GLY A 25 -31.12 0.70 16.28
C GLY A 25 -31.14 -0.76 15.81
N ALA A 26 -32.34 -1.33 15.62
CA ALA A 26 -32.53 -2.68 15.10
C ALA A 26 -32.02 -2.90 13.65
N LYS A 27 -31.52 -1.86 12.98
CA LYS A 27 -30.89 -1.92 11.64
C LYS A 27 -29.37 -1.78 11.69
N CYS A 28 -28.75 -1.76 12.88
CA CYS A 28 -27.30 -1.70 13.00
C CYS A 28 -26.64 -2.91 12.32
N TYR A 29 -25.68 -2.65 11.44
CA TYR A 29 -24.93 -3.66 10.70
C TYR A 29 -23.72 -4.19 11.48
N GLN A 30 -23.33 -3.51 12.57
CA GLN A 30 -22.15 -3.82 13.36
C GLN A 30 -22.27 -5.13 14.13
N LYS A 31 -21.19 -5.91 14.12
CA LYS A 31 -21.09 -7.23 14.78
C LYS A 31 -19.92 -7.34 15.77
N ASN A 32 -19.03 -6.34 15.83
CA ASN A 32 -17.92 -6.31 16.78
C ASN A 32 -18.44 -6.41 18.24
N PRO A 33 -17.96 -7.37 19.06
CA PRO A 33 -18.32 -7.46 20.48
C PRO A 33 -18.12 -6.16 21.28
N GLN A 34 -17.11 -5.34 20.93
CA GLN A 34 -16.86 -4.05 21.58
C GLN A 34 -18.01 -3.06 21.33
N HIS A 35 -18.53 -2.99 20.10
CA HIS A 35 -19.71 -2.18 19.75
C HIS A 35 -20.92 -2.62 20.58
N HIS A 36 -21.17 -3.92 20.68
CA HIS A 36 -22.28 -4.47 21.48
C HIS A 36 -22.05 -4.36 23.00
N SER A 37 -20.82 -4.23 23.48
CA SER A 37 -20.54 -3.93 24.90
C SER A 37 -20.80 -2.45 25.26
N LYS A 38 -20.66 -1.53 24.29
CA LYS A 38 -20.85 -0.08 24.48
C LYS A 38 -22.27 0.39 24.16
N TYR A 39 -22.92 -0.22 23.17
CA TYR A 39 -24.21 0.21 22.64
C TYR A 39 -25.30 -0.87 22.67
N LYS A 40 -26.51 -0.50 23.11
CA LYS A 40 -27.71 -1.36 23.10
C LYS A 40 -28.54 -1.21 21.83
N HIS A 41 -29.22 -2.29 21.45
CA HIS A 41 -30.02 -2.41 20.24
C HIS A 41 -31.42 -2.93 20.58
N PRO A 42 -32.51 -2.31 20.10
CA PRO A 42 -33.86 -2.79 20.36
C PRO A 42 -34.15 -4.11 19.62
N PRO A 43 -35.13 -4.92 20.10
CA PRO A 43 -35.50 -6.19 19.47
C PRO A 43 -35.88 -6.07 17.98
N LYS A 44 -35.72 -7.17 17.23
CA LYS A 44 -35.99 -7.22 15.78
C LYS A 44 -37.50 -7.20 15.48
N GLY A 45 -38.07 -6.00 15.47
CA GLY A 45 -39.44 -5.75 15.03
C GLY A 45 -39.81 -4.28 14.98
N GLU A 46 -39.22 -3.44 15.84
CA GLU A 46 -39.71 -2.07 16.07
C GLU A 46 -38.66 -0.99 15.81
N THR A 47 -39.11 0.12 15.21
CA THR A 47 -38.33 1.35 15.09
C THR A 47 -38.68 2.29 16.24
N VAL A 48 -37.79 2.39 17.23
CA VAL A 48 -37.92 3.35 18.34
C VAL A 48 -37.90 4.78 17.78
N LYS A 49 -39.05 5.46 17.79
CA LYS A 49 -39.16 6.89 17.52
C LYS A 49 -38.96 7.68 18.82
N GLU A 50 -37.73 7.68 19.32
CA GLU A 50 -37.38 8.53 20.47
C GLU A 50 -37.48 10.00 20.06
N LYS A 51 -38.33 10.74 20.78
CA LYS A 51 -38.45 12.19 20.63
C LYS A 51 -37.22 12.82 21.29
N THR A 52 -36.24 13.24 20.51
CA THR A 52 -35.18 14.10 21.02
C THR A 52 -35.80 15.44 21.42
N GLU A 53 -35.82 15.76 22.71
CA GLU A 53 -36.27 17.07 23.18
C GLU A 53 -35.27 18.14 22.76
N LYS A 54 -35.54 18.79 21.63
CA LYS A 54 -34.76 19.94 21.18
C LYS A 54 -35.17 21.17 22.00
N ILE A 55 -34.28 21.59 22.89
CA ILE A 55 -34.30 22.93 23.47
C ILE A 55 -34.16 23.93 22.32
N ILE A 56 -35.25 24.63 21.97
CA ILE A 56 -35.27 25.71 20.98
C ILE A 56 -36.04 26.89 21.55
N THR A 57 -35.29 27.88 22.03
CA THR A 57 -35.73 29.28 22.08
C THR A 57 -35.70 29.86 20.66
N GLY A 58 -36.73 30.59 20.22
CA GLY A 58 -36.63 31.39 18.99
C GLY A 58 -37.79 31.29 17.98
N GLU A 59 -38.98 31.72 18.42
CA GLU A 59 -40.02 32.37 17.57
C GLU A 59 -40.66 31.60 16.38
N LYS A 60 -41.73 32.22 15.84
CA LYS A 60 -42.67 31.64 14.86
C LYS A 60 -42.91 32.62 13.72
N ARG A 61 -42.97 32.15 12.47
CA ARG A 61 -43.81 32.77 11.42
C ARG A 61 -44.58 31.71 10.62
N LYS A 62 -45.88 31.98 10.42
CA LYS A 62 -46.79 31.29 9.50
C LYS A 62 -46.65 31.97 8.10
N HIS A 63 -47.05 31.41 6.94
CA HIS A 63 -48.39 30.92 6.57
C HIS A 63 -48.37 29.88 5.42
N PRO A 64 -49.50 29.21 5.10
CA PRO A 64 -49.56 28.02 4.24
C PRO A 64 -50.22 28.23 2.85
N ILE A 65 -50.08 27.25 1.94
CA ILE A 65 -50.91 27.06 0.73
C ILE A 65 -51.30 25.56 0.60
N LYS A 66 -52.41 25.29 -0.12
CA LYS A 66 -53.18 24.03 -0.30
C LYS A 66 -53.56 23.90 -1.78
N ASP A 67 -53.98 22.79 -2.41
CA ASP A 67 -54.21 21.34 -2.15
C ASP A 67 -54.33 20.70 -3.56
N ASP A 68 -54.43 19.39 -3.85
CA ASP A 68 -54.00 18.10 -3.28
C ASP A 68 -54.14 17.09 -4.46
N LYS A 69 -53.46 15.94 -4.46
CA LYS A 69 -53.87 14.75 -5.25
C LYS A 69 -53.19 13.46 -4.78
N LYS A 70 -53.99 12.60 -4.14
CA LYS A 70 -53.64 11.20 -3.83
C LYS A 70 -53.88 10.27 -5.02
N ALA A 71 -53.01 9.27 -5.21
CA ALA A 71 -53.43 7.90 -5.48
C ALA A 71 -52.31 6.88 -5.18
N GLN A 72 -52.73 5.69 -4.74
CA GLN A 72 -52.00 4.44 -4.50
C GLN A 72 -50.93 4.12 -5.57
N SER A 73 -49.68 3.71 -5.27
CA SER A 73 -49.14 2.65 -4.39
C SER A 73 -49.06 1.26 -5.04
N GLU A 74 -47.84 0.79 -5.30
CA GLU A 74 -47.45 -0.62 -5.15
C GLU A 74 -45.93 -0.76 -5.01
N SER A 75 -45.45 -1.93 -4.56
CA SER A 75 -44.01 -2.20 -4.38
C SER A 75 -43.69 -3.68 -4.60
N PRO A 76 -43.10 -4.05 -5.75
CA PRO A 76 -42.60 -5.41 -5.97
C PRO A 76 -41.37 -5.70 -5.09
N GLN A 77 -41.35 -6.89 -4.49
CA GLN A 77 -40.28 -7.35 -3.61
C GLN A 77 -39.08 -7.91 -4.40
N LYS A 78 -37.94 -8.08 -3.73
CA LYS A 78 -36.77 -8.79 -4.27
C LYS A 78 -37.16 -10.20 -4.76
N LYS A 79 -36.69 -10.57 -5.94
CA LYS A 79 -36.28 -11.95 -6.24
C LYS A 79 -34.77 -12.00 -6.43
N LEU A 80 -34.10 -12.88 -5.68
CA LEU A 80 -32.82 -13.41 -6.13
C LEU A 80 -33.13 -14.36 -7.30
N GLN A 81 -32.48 -14.16 -8.44
CA GLN A 81 -32.25 -15.23 -9.39
C GLN A 81 -30.74 -15.42 -9.55
N LYS A 82 -30.33 -16.68 -9.44
CA LYS A 82 -28.93 -17.13 -9.53
C LYS A 82 -28.72 -17.66 -10.94
N THR A 83 -28.29 -16.78 -11.84
CA THR A 83 -27.99 -17.14 -13.23
C THR A 83 -26.48 -17.25 -13.39
N LEU A 84 -26.04 -18.39 -13.94
CA LEU A 84 -24.65 -18.67 -14.32
C LEU A 84 -24.40 -18.23 -15.78
N GLU A 85 -23.20 -18.52 -16.28
CA GLU A 85 -22.73 -18.35 -17.66
C GLU A 85 -22.35 -16.93 -18.11
N PRO A 86 -21.36 -16.79 -19.02
CA PRO A 86 -20.30 -15.80 -18.81
C PRO A 86 -20.09 -14.81 -19.96
N SER A 87 -19.42 -13.69 -19.66
CA SER A 87 -18.87 -12.79 -20.67
C SER A 87 -17.49 -13.28 -21.13
N GLU A 88 -17.39 -13.75 -22.37
CA GLU A 88 -16.19 -14.34 -22.96
C GLU A 88 -15.04 -13.34 -23.15
N ARG A 89 -13.80 -13.85 -23.10
CA ARG A 89 -12.60 -13.10 -23.48
C ARG A 89 -12.18 -13.51 -24.89
N ASN A 90 -12.22 -12.58 -25.83
CA ASN A 90 -11.59 -12.79 -27.13
C ASN A 90 -10.05 -12.78 -26.99
N LEU A 91 -9.45 -13.97 -26.90
CA LEU A 91 -8.03 -14.20 -27.16
C LEU A 91 -7.93 -15.28 -28.25
N HIS A 92 -7.47 -14.91 -29.44
CA HIS A 92 -7.33 -15.86 -30.54
C HIS A 92 -6.15 -16.82 -30.35
N SER A 93 -6.38 -18.07 -30.75
CA SER A 93 -5.40 -19.10 -31.18
C SER A 93 -4.24 -19.43 -30.23
N LEU A 94 -4.17 -20.70 -29.81
CA LEU A 94 -3.08 -21.59 -30.24
C LEU A 94 -3.43 -23.07 -29.99
N SER A 95 -3.02 -23.93 -30.93
CA SER A 95 -3.02 -25.40 -30.92
C SER A 95 -2.22 -25.87 -32.16
N PRO A 96 -1.68 -27.11 -32.22
CA PRO A 96 -1.90 -28.25 -31.32
C PRO A 96 -0.68 -28.64 -30.47
N SER A 97 -0.81 -29.73 -29.70
CA SER A 97 0.30 -30.48 -29.09
C SER A 97 1.03 -31.37 -30.12
N PRO A 98 2.11 -32.06 -29.73
CA PRO A 98 1.92 -33.50 -29.51
C PRO A 98 2.62 -34.11 -28.27
N GLU A 99 2.13 -35.32 -27.96
CA GLU A 99 2.74 -36.46 -27.26
C GLU A 99 4.16 -36.82 -27.78
N ARG A 100 5.04 -37.68 -27.19
CA ARG A 100 5.16 -38.53 -25.97
C ARG A 100 6.70 -38.78 -25.73
N ASN A 101 7.30 -39.62 -24.87
CA ASN A 101 6.93 -40.74 -23.97
C ASN A 101 7.93 -40.82 -22.76
N ASP A 102 7.78 -41.83 -21.89
CA ASP A 102 8.56 -42.14 -20.66
C ASP A 102 9.89 -42.92 -20.86
N VAL A 103 10.84 -42.74 -19.92
CA VAL A 103 11.77 -43.72 -19.24
C VAL A 103 12.26 -42.99 -17.95
N ILE A 104 12.44 -43.50 -16.71
CA ILE A 104 13.00 -44.75 -16.11
C ILE A 104 14.49 -44.91 -16.50
N ASP A 105 15.49 -45.18 -15.64
CA ASP A 105 15.59 -45.64 -14.24
C ASP A 105 16.68 -44.84 -13.48
N ASP A 106 16.79 -45.02 -12.16
CA ASP A 106 18.03 -45.50 -11.52
C ASP A 106 17.86 -45.66 -9.99
N ASN A 107 18.49 -46.70 -9.42
CA ASN A 107 18.22 -47.14 -8.04
C ASN A 107 19.49 -47.69 -7.36
N LYS A 108 19.49 -47.75 -6.01
CA LYS A 108 20.61 -48.03 -5.06
C LYS A 108 21.53 -46.82 -4.76
N GLY A 109 22.16 -46.73 -3.59
CA GLY A 109 22.00 -47.54 -2.36
C GLY A 109 23.32 -47.86 -1.66
N ASP A 110 23.31 -47.78 -0.32
CA ASP A 110 24.33 -48.26 0.65
C ASP A 110 25.74 -47.62 0.57
N ASN A 111 26.45 -47.22 1.64
CA ASN A 111 26.45 -47.74 3.01
C ASN A 111 27.22 -46.82 4.01
N GLU A 112 27.23 -47.22 5.29
CA GLU A 112 27.92 -46.67 6.49
C GLU A 112 29.42 -46.26 6.33
N LYS A 113 30.11 -45.52 7.24
CA LYS A 113 30.17 -45.73 8.72
C LYS A 113 30.84 -44.60 9.55
N PHE A 114 30.66 -44.70 10.87
CA PHE A 114 31.24 -43.87 11.96
C PHE A 114 32.79 -43.81 12.04
N LYS A 115 33.32 -42.68 12.55
CA LYS A 115 34.20 -42.64 13.76
C LYS A 115 34.33 -41.23 14.39
N LYS A 116 34.99 -41.14 15.56
CA LYS A 116 34.88 -40.05 16.57
C LYS A 116 36.19 -39.86 17.38
N LYS A 117 36.31 -38.73 18.10
CA LYS A 117 37.39 -38.28 19.04
C LYS A 117 38.59 -37.61 18.32
N THR A 118 39.42 -36.74 18.91
CA THR A 118 39.69 -36.26 20.31
C THR A 118 40.26 -34.82 20.19
N GLU A 119 40.05 -33.77 21.02
CA GLU A 119 40.46 -33.53 22.43
C GLU A 119 41.95 -33.87 22.72
N THR A 120 42.77 -33.11 23.47
CA THR A 120 42.56 -31.99 24.43
C THR A 120 43.88 -31.22 24.74
N SER A 121 43.80 -30.14 25.55
CA SER A 121 44.86 -29.62 26.48
C SER A 121 45.99 -28.71 25.89
N ASP A 122 46.65 -27.78 26.62
CA ASP A 122 46.35 -27.14 27.93
C ASP A 122 47.29 -25.96 28.32
N LYS A 123 46.85 -25.10 29.26
CA LYS A 123 47.68 -24.30 30.24
C LYS A 123 48.69 -23.25 29.68
N LYS A 124 49.19 -22.22 30.42
CA LYS A 124 48.90 -21.68 31.78
C LYS A 124 49.26 -20.18 31.94
N ILE A 125 48.35 -19.44 32.58
CA ILE A 125 48.49 -18.37 33.62
C ILE A 125 49.88 -17.75 33.90
N SER A 126 49.95 -16.40 33.97
CA SER A 126 50.60 -15.63 35.05
C SER A 126 50.05 -14.18 35.13
N LEU A 127 50.12 -13.55 36.32
CA LEU A 127 49.53 -12.25 36.65
C LEU A 127 50.52 -11.37 37.44
N ASN A 128 50.58 -10.08 37.09
CA ASN A 128 51.05 -8.92 37.89
C ASN A 128 50.92 -7.66 36.99
N GLY A 129 50.56 -6.45 37.46
CA GLY A 129 50.05 -6.06 38.78
C GLY A 129 50.21 -4.55 39.06
N HIS A 130 49.23 -3.73 38.66
CA HIS A 130 49.14 -2.26 38.92
C HIS A 130 50.27 -1.39 38.30
N ASN A 131 50.13 -0.07 38.03
CA ASN A 131 48.98 0.85 37.98
C ASN A 131 49.35 2.07 37.11
N SER A 132 48.47 2.57 36.25
CA SER A 132 48.22 4.02 36.05
C SER A 132 47.03 4.29 35.12
N VAL A 133 46.38 5.44 35.30
CA VAL A 133 45.20 5.87 34.54
C VAL A 133 45.60 6.58 33.24
N ASN A 134 44.95 6.23 32.13
CA ASN A 134 44.49 7.20 31.14
C ASN A 134 43.37 6.58 30.28
N SER A 135 42.22 7.23 30.24
CA SER A 135 41.02 6.75 29.55
C SER A 135 40.94 7.30 28.12
N THR A 136 41.59 6.63 27.17
CA THR A 136 41.30 6.79 25.75
C THR A 136 40.23 5.80 25.34
N GLU A 137 39.08 6.30 24.87
CA GLU A 137 38.01 5.46 24.33
C GLU A 137 38.47 4.82 23.02
N ASN A 138 38.71 3.51 23.06
CA ASN A 138 39.05 2.74 21.87
C ASN A 138 37.81 2.64 20.97
N ASN A 139 37.75 3.51 19.96
CA ASN A 139 36.82 3.38 18.84
C ASN A 139 37.09 2.05 18.12
N ALA A 140 36.35 1.00 18.50
CA ALA A 140 36.35 -0.28 17.82
C ALA A 140 35.73 -0.09 16.43
N THR A 141 36.57 0.14 15.42
CA THR A 141 36.16 0.14 14.02
C THR A 141 35.70 -1.26 13.65
N GLU A 142 34.39 -1.51 13.73
CA GLU A 142 33.79 -2.73 13.20
C GLU A 142 34.19 -2.89 11.73
N ASN A 143 34.74 -4.04 11.36
CA ASN A 143 35.09 -4.39 9.98
C ASN A 143 33.82 -4.67 9.16
N THR A 144 32.98 -3.67 9.02
CA THR A 144 31.74 -3.67 8.23
C THR A 144 32.11 -3.69 6.75
N SER A 145 31.65 -4.70 6.02
CA SER A 145 31.85 -4.77 4.57
C SER A 145 31.16 -3.61 3.84
N MET A 146 31.72 -3.15 2.72
CA MET A 146 31.14 -2.05 1.93
C MET A 146 29.63 -2.22 1.62
N PRO A 147 29.12 -3.40 1.19
CA PRO A 147 27.69 -3.60 0.96
C PRO A 147 26.82 -3.40 2.21
N ASP A 148 27.30 -3.77 3.39
CA ASP A 148 26.58 -3.59 4.65
C ASP A 148 26.58 -2.12 5.11
N MET A 149 27.67 -1.37 4.87
CA MET A 149 27.66 0.09 5.06
C MET A 149 26.63 0.77 4.16
N ASP A 150 26.53 0.40 2.88
CA ASP A 150 25.57 1.01 1.96
C ASP A 150 24.12 0.57 2.24
N ALA A 151 23.89 -0.67 2.68
CA ALA A 151 22.59 -1.11 3.18
C ALA A 151 22.15 -0.29 4.41
N LYS A 152 23.05 -0.11 5.39
CA LYS A 152 22.82 0.75 6.57
C LYS A 152 22.50 2.19 6.14
N ARG A 153 23.25 2.78 5.20
CA ARG A 153 22.99 4.13 4.65
C ARG A 153 21.63 4.26 3.97
N ILE A 154 21.20 3.25 3.21
CA ILE A 154 19.87 3.24 2.56
C ILE A 154 18.77 3.24 3.63
N MET A 155 18.88 2.41 4.66
CA MET A 155 17.95 2.40 5.79
C MET A 155 17.92 3.76 6.51
N ASP A 156 19.09 4.37 6.74
CA ASP A 156 19.26 5.66 7.42
C ASP A 156 18.62 6.86 6.70
N LEU A 157 18.59 6.82 5.36
CA LEU A 157 18.08 7.91 4.51
C LEU A 157 16.66 7.69 3.98
N PHE A 158 16.27 6.44 3.70
CA PHE A 158 14.97 6.09 3.11
C PHE A 158 14.01 5.38 4.08
N LEU A 159 14.47 5.04 5.30
CA LEU A 159 13.68 4.40 6.37
C LEU A 159 13.15 2.99 6.04
N VAL A 160 13.75 2.31 5.05
CA VAL A 160 13.33 0.98 4.58
C VAL A 160 14.53 0.10 4.19
N GLU A 161 14.43 -1.21 4.45
CA GLU A 161 15.40 -2.21 3.99
C GLU A 161 15.21 -2.49 2.47
N MET A 162 16.30 -2.81 1.77
CA MET A 162 16.27 -3.22 0.37
C MET A 162 16.30 -4.75 0.22
N PRO A 163 15.46 -5.34 -0.64
CA PRO A 163 15.46 -6.77 -0.89
C PRO A 163 16.71 -7.22 -1.67
N LYS A 164 16.98 -8.53 -1.67
CA LYS A 164 18.17 -9.12 -2.31
C LYS A 164 18.27 -8.78 -3.81
N ASP A 165 17.15 -8.72 -4.52
CA ASP A 165 17.10 -8.46 -5.96
C ASP A 165 17.54 -7.03 -6.32
N PHE A 166 17.37 -6.04 -5.44
CA PHE A 166 17.89 -4.68 -5.61
C PHE A 166 19.41 -4.70 -5.79
N PHE A 167 20.13 -5.29 -4.84
CA PHE A 167 21.59 -5.39 -4.88
C PHE A 167 22.06 -6.27 -6.05
N GLN A 168 21.39 -7.40 -6.31
CA GLN A 168 21.69 -8.27 -7.45
C GLN A 168 21.51 -7.53 -8.79
N PHE A 169 20.52 -6.65 -8.91
CA PHE A 169 20.30 -5.87 -10.13
C PHE A 169 21.35 -4.77 -10.32
N TYR A 170 21.88 -4.19 -9.24
CA TYR A 170 23.03 -3.29 -9.35
C TYR A 170 24.28 -4.00 -9.86
N GLU A 171 24.58 -5.21 -9.39
CA GLU A 171 25.69 -6.03 -9.90
C GLU A 171 25.47 -6.47 -11.37
N PHE A 172 24.23 -6.82 -11.75
CA PHE A 172 23.85 -7.04 -13.15
C PHE A 172 24.15 -5.80 -14.02
N CYS A 173 23.83 -4.60 -13.53
CA CYS A 173 24.13 -3.35 -14.23
C CYS A 173 25.63 -3.06 -14.32
N LYS A 174 26.43 -3.31 -13.28
CA LYS A 174 27.91 -3.22 -13.33
C LYS A 174 28.51 -4.16 -14.38
N ASN A 175 27.96 -5.36 -14.53
CA ASN A 175 28.38 -6.33 -15.54
C ASN A 175 28.07 -5.88 -16.99
N ILE A 176 27.17 -4.92 -17.18
CA ILE A 176 26.88 -4.28 -18.47
C ILE A 176 27.71 -3.01 -18.67
N SER A 177 27.87 -2.18 -17.63
CA SER A 177 28.68 -0.97 -17.66
C SER A 177 29.29 -0.75 -16.28
N LYS A 178 30.62 -0.92 -16.17
CA LYS A 178 31.35 -0.76 -14.91
C LYS A 178 31.42 0.71 -14.46
N ASP A 179 31.61 1.61 -15.41
CA ASP A 179 31.88 3.03 -15.16
C ASP A 179 30.60 3.87 -15.01
N ASN A 180 29.44 3.33 -15.41
CA ASN A 180 28.13 3.98 -15.24
C ASN A 180 26.99 2.94 -15.11
N PRO A 181 26.95 2.17 -14.01
CA PRO A 181 25.95 1.12 -13.82
C PRO A 181 24.52 1.66 -13.92
N LEU A 182 24.26 2.86 -13.39
CA LEU A 182 22.91 3.45 -13.41
C LEU A 182 22.38 3.75 -14.81
N SER A 183 23.26 3.89 -15.81
CA SER A 183 22.89 4.08 -17.21
C SER A 183 23.01 2.80 -18.05
N ALA A 184 23.28 1.64 -17.46
CA ALA A 184 23.42 0.36 -18.16
C ALA A 184 22.20 0.01 -19.05
N CYS A 185 21.00 0.42 -18.64
CA CYS A 185 19.75 0.19 -19.38
C CYS A 185 19.32 1.37 -20.27
N LYS A 186 20.19 2.37 -20.51
CA LYS A 186 19.88 3.58 -21.30
C LYS A 186 19.44 3.27 -22.74
N SER A 187 19.92 2.19 -23.35
CA SER A 187 19.47 1.72 -24.67
C SER A 187 17.97 1.43 -24.74
N VAL A 188 17.35 1.04 -23.62
CA VAL A 188 15.90 0.81 -23.50
C VAL A 188 15.19 1.94 -22.76
N ARG A 189 15.89 3.08 -22.59
CA ARG A 189 15.48 4.32 -21.92
C ARG A 189 15.24 4.22 -20.42
N LEU A 190 15.69 3.13 -19.77
CA LEU A 190 15.62 3.00 -18.32
C LEU A 190 16.91 3.52 -17.67
N LYS A 191 16.77 4.21 -16.53
CA LYS A 191 17.86 4.68 -15.68
C LYS A 191 17.56 4.31 -14.23
N LEU A 192 18.53 3.71 -13.53
CA LEU A 192 18.44 3.44 -12.10
C LEU A 192 18.62 4.75 -11.31
N VAL A 193 17.85 4.90 -10.24
CA VAL A 193 17.70 6.16 -9.48
C VAL A 193 17.34 5.88 -8.01
N GLY A 194 17.33 6.92 -7.19
CA GLY A 194 16.80 6.85 -5.81
C GLY A 194 17.79 6.16 -4.89
N PRO A 195 17.43 5.04 -4.24
CA PRO A 195 18.38 4.26 -3.43
C PRO A 195 19.63 3.82 -4.19
N TYR A 196 19.55 3.63 -5.51
CA TYR A 196 20.72 3.31 -6.33
C TYR A 196 21.72 4.49 -6.46
N ASP A 197 21.29 5.75 -6.27
CA ASP A 197 22.19 6.91 -6.25
C ASP A 197 23.11 6.93 -4.99
N ILE A 198 22.82 6.08 -3.98
CA ILE A 198 23.76 5.76 -2.87
C ILE A 198 24.82 4.77 -3.36
N LEU A 199 24.43 3.66 -3.98
CA LEU A 199 25.37 2.61 -4.43
C LEU A 199 26.36 3.10 -5.51
N ASP A 200 25.96 4.10 -6.29
CA ASP A 200 26.78 4.80 -7.29
C ASP A 200 27.67 5.91 -6.67
N GLY A 201 27.65 6.07 -5.35
CA GLY A 201 28.52 7.00 -4.62
C GLY A 201 28.22 8.49 -4.83
N LYS A 202 27.06 8.86 -5.39
CA LYS A 202 26.65 10.26 -5.58
C LYS A 202 26.16 10.87 -4.27
N ILE A 203 25.35 10.12 -3.52
CA ILE A 203 24.86 10.53 -2.21
C ILE A 203 25.99 10.30 -1.18
N LYS A 204 26.83 11.31 -1.01
CA LYS A 204 27.93 11.32 -0.04
C LYS A 204 27.48 11.97 1.26
N ILE A 205 27.02 11.16 2.20
CA ILE A 205 26.61 11.62 3.53
C ILE A 205 27.83 12.14 4.29
N SER A 206 27.87 13.45 4.58
CA SER A 206 28.73 13.97 5.65
C SER A 206 28.03 13.78 7.00
N SER A 207 28.80 13.55 8.07
CA SER A 207 28.27 13.45 9.44
C SER A 207 27.61 14.74 9.95
N SER A 208 27.69 15.83 9.19
CA SER A 208 27.11 17.15 9.46
C SER A 208 25.82 17.47 8.69
N GLU A 209 25.33 16.60 7.78
CA GLU A 209 24.09 16.89 7.02
C GLU A 209 22.83 16.76 7.90
N ASN A 210 22.40 17.89 8.47
CA ASN A 210 21.22 17.98 9.34
C ASN A 210 19.86 17.83 8.58
N ASN A 211 19.88 17.66 7.25
CA ASN A 211 18.69 17.49 6.41
C ASN A 211 18.69 16.13 5.71
N LYS A 212 18.51 15.05 6.49
CA LYS A 212 18.19 13.72 5.94
C LYS A 212 16.79 13.66 5.32
N GLU A 213 15.87 14.54 5.71
CA GLU A 213 14.46 14.54 5.25
C GLU A 213 14.33 14.68 3.72
N LYS A 214 15.24 15.45 3.07
CA LYS A 214 15.27 15.60 1.60
C LYS A 214 15.32 14.27 0.85
N TYR A 215 15.91 13.21 1.42
CA TYR A 215 16.04 11.92 0.73
C TYR A 215 14.72 11.12 0.68
N LEU A 216 13.76 11.39 1.57
CA LEU A 216 12.44 10.74 1.57
C LEU A 216 11.60 11.10 0.34
N ILE A 217 11.93 12.23 -0.31
CA ILE A 217 11.32 12.71 -1.56
C ILE A 217 12.23 12.54 -2.79
N HIS A 218 13.40 11.91 -2.65
CA HIS A 218 14.30 11.68 -3.78
C HIS A 218 13.67 10.71 -4.79
N TRP A 219 13.45 11.18 -6.01
CA TRP A 219 12.72 10.48 -7.08
C TRP A 219 11.27 10.10 -6.74
N ARG A 220 10.65 10.77 -5.76
CA ARG A 220 9.23 10.60 -5.41
C ARG A 220 8.38 11.48 -6.33
N TYR A 221 7.63 10.85 -7.25
CA TYR A 221 6.73 11.55 -8.16
C TYR A 221 5.45 12.02 -7.46
N TYR A 222 4.73 12.97 -8.07
CA TYR A 222 3.54 13.60 -7.48
C TYR A 222 2.52 12.61 -6.90
N TYR A 223 2.26 11.49 -7.59
CA TYR A 223 1.27 10.50 -7.19
C TYR A 223 1.84 9.35 -6.34
N ASP A 224 3.13 9.36 -5.97
CA ASP A 224 3.78 8.27 -5.24
C ASP A 224 3.35 8.23 -3.76
N PRO A 225 2.51 7.26 -3.34
CA PRO A 225 2.17 7.09 -1.92
C PRO A 225 3.40 6.64 -1.12
N PRO A 226 3.41 6.80 0.21
CA PRO A 226 4.54 6.39 1.06
C PRO A 226 4.98 4.93 0.87
N GLU A 227 4.03 4.02 0.64
CA GLU A 227 4.23 2.60 0.34
C GLU A 227 5.08 2.36 -0.91
N PHE A 228 5.07 3.30 -1.85
CA PHE A 228 5.81 3.21 -3.10
C PHE A 228 7.14 3.97 -3.04
N GLN A 229 8.18 3.36 -3.60
CA GLN A 229 9.53 3.93 -3.66
C GLN A 229 10.15 3.68 -5.03
N THR A 230 10.28 4.74 -5.83
CA THR A 230 10.92 4.72 -7.15
C THR A 230 12.38 4.26 -7.08
N ILE A 231 12.75 3.35 -7.97
CA ILE A 231 14.12 2.82 -8.14
C ILE A 231 14.60 2.88 -9.60
N VAL A 232 13.69 2.98 -10.58
CA VAL A 232 14.02 3.13 -12.00
C VAL A 232 13.06 4.13 -12.65
N LYS A 233 13.58 5.08 -13.42
CA LYS A 233 12.77 5.95 -14.30
C LYS A 233 12.99 5.63 -15.78
N CYS A 234 11.98 5.95 -16.60
CA CYS A 234 12.04 5.92 -18.07
C CYS A 234 12.33 7.34 -18.61
N ASP A 235 11.93 7.62 -19.85
CA ASP A 235 11.83 8.98 -20.38
C ASP A 235 10.67 9.78 -19.76
N ASP A 236 10.86 11.10 -19.64
CA ASP A 236 10.01 11.99 -18.85
C ASP A 236 8.72 12.43 -19.56
N LYS A 237 8.42 11.86 -20.74
CA LYS A 237 7.22 12.20 -21.52
C LYS A 237 5.94 11.84 -20.79
N GLU A 238 5.85 10.59 -20.33
CA GLU A 238 4.69 10.07 -19.57
C GLU A 238 4.94 10.07 -18.06
N GLY A 239 6.15 10.47 -17.62
CA GLY A 239 6.59 10.28 -16.24
C GLY A 239 6.60 8.80 -15.83
N LEU A 240 6.93 7.89 -16.77
CA LEU A 240 6.90 6.45 -16.54
C LEU A 240 8.08 6.04 -15.65
N HIS A 241 7.78 5.40 -14.53
CA HIS A 241 8.77 4.96 -13.56
C HIS A 241 8.32 3.66 -12.85
N PHE A 242 9.24 3.03 -12.15
CA PHE A 242 9.07 1.75 -11.46
C PHE A 242 9.65 1.84 -10.04
N GLY A 243 8.97 1.19 -9.10
CA GLY A 243 9.33 1.25 -7.68
C GLY A 243 8.83 0.05 -6.90
N TYR A 244 9.48 -0.21 -5.77
CA TYR A 244 9.05 -1.20 -4.79
C TYR A 244 7.78 -0.70 -4.09
N TRP A 245 6.78 -1.57 -3.97
CA TRP A 245 5.61 -1.37 -3.13
C TRP A 245 5.78 -2.14 -1.81
N ARG A 246 5.66 -1.46 -0.69
CA ARG A 246 5.71 -2.02 0.67
C ARG A 246 4.40 -1.70 1.40
N ASP A 247 3.63 -2.72 1.76
CA ASP A 247 2.43 -2.53 2.58
C ASP A 247 2.78 -2.08 4.01
N ASP A 248 4.00 -2.36 4.48
CA ASP A 248 4.58 -1.81 5.70
C ASP A 248 6.08 -1.51 5.49
N ALA A 249 6.60 -0.44 6.08
CA ALA A 249 7.98 0.00 5.87
C ALA A 249 9.03 -0.96 6.45
N VAL A 250 8.63 -1.74 7.47
CA VAL A 250 9.47 -2.79 8.08
C VAL A 250 9.29 -4.16 7.43
N GLU A 251 8.34 -4.31 6.49
CA GLU A 251 8.19 -5.52 5.68
C GLU A 251 8.98 -5.40 4.37
N LYS A 252 9.26 -6.56 3.75
CA LYS A 252 9.86 -6.62 2.41
C LYS A 252 8.84 -6.11 1.37
N PRO A 253 9.30 -5.57 0.23
CA PRO A 253 8.41 -5.25 -0.89
C PRO A 253 7.55 -6.44 -1.32
N VAL A 254 6.27 -6.19 -1.58
CA VAL A 254 5.30 -7.21 -2.03
C VAL A 254 5.23 -7.34 -3.55
N PHE A 255 5.67 -6.30 -4.28
CA PHE A 255 5.90 -6.29 -5.71
C PHE A 255 6.66 -5.03 -6.16
N ILE A 256 7.17 -5.05 -7.39
CA ILE A 256 7.39 -3.83 -8.18
C ILE A 256 6.07 -3.40 -8.82
N ALA A 257 5.73 -2.13 -8.66
CA ALA A 257 4.70 -1.46 -9.44
C ALA A 257 5.33 -0.44 -10.41
N LYS A 258 4.54 0.03 -11.37
CA LYS A 258 4.84 1.17 -12.24
C LYS A 258 3.69 2.19 -12.21
N ASN A 259 4.02 3.45 -12.41
CA ASN A 259 3.06 4.53 -12.65
C ASN A 259 3.54 5.42 -13.81
N ARG A 260 2.63 6.25 -14.34
CA ARG A 260 2.90 7.28 -15.36
C ARG A 260 2.45 8.62 -14.80
N ALA A 261 3.35 9.32 -14.11
CA ALA A 261 3.01 10.48 -13.30
C ALA A 261 2.34 11.63 -14.09
N ASN A 262 2.63 11.74 -15.39
CA ASN A 262 2.05 12.76 -16.26
C ASN A 262 0.67 12.36 -16.83
N VAL A 263 0.15 11.19 -16.48
CA VAL A 263 -1.10 10.63 -17.02
C VAL A 263 -2.17 10.48 -15.94
N ASN A 264 -1.87 9.79 -14.83
CA ASN A 264 -2.76 9.63 -13.68
C ASN A 264 -2.00 9.01 -12.48
N GLY A 265 -2.65 8.92 -11.32
CA GLY A 265 -2.14 8.23 -10.13
C GLY A 265 -2.40 6.72 -10.06
N ILE A 266 -2.63 6.01 -11.17
CA ILE A 266 -2.91 4.57 -11.16
C ILE A 266 -1.59 3.78 -11.17
N PHE A 267 -1.45 2.83 -10.24
CA PHE A 267 -0.28 1.96 -10.12
C PHE A 267 -0.62 0.55 -10.62
N GLU A 268 0.15 0.06 -11.58
CA GLU A 268 0.06 -1.30 -12.11
C GLU A 268 1.14 -2.19 -11.45
N PRO A 269 0.80 -3.21 -10.64
CA PRO A 269 1.75 -4.24 -10.22
C PRO A 269 2.30 -5.01 -11.43
N VAL A 270 3.61 -5.30 -11.45
CA VAL A 270 4.29 -5.83 -12.64
C VAL A 270 4.89 -7.22 -12.42
N ALA A 271 5.60 -7.40 -11.30
CA ALA A 271 6.24 -8.64 -10.86
C ALA A 271 6.66 -8.50 -9.40
N GLU A 272 7.05 -9.58 -8.74
CA GLU A 272 7.50 -9.54 -7.34
C GLU A 272 8.81 -8.77 -7.15
N ASN A 273 9.73 -8.88 -8.12
CA ASN A 273 11.09 -8.34 -8.06
C ASN A 273 11.45 -7.49 -9.30
N ILE A 274 12.57 -6.75 -9.23
CA ILE A 274 13.02 -5.85 -10.32
C ILE A 274 13.36 -6.58 -11.62
N PHE A 275 13.90 -7.80 -11.58
CA PHE A 275 14.22 -8.56 -12.79
C PHE A 275 12.95 -8.95 -13.57
N GLY A 276 11.92 -9.45 -12.89
CA GLY A 276 10.62 -9.74 -13.50
C GLY A 276 9.94 -8.49 -14.07
N ALA A 277 10.08 -7.34 -13.39
CA ALA A 277 9.52 -6.08 -13.87
C ALA A 277 10.23 -5.56 -15.13
N VAL A 278 11.57 -5.67 -15.18
CA VAL A 278 12.36 -5.29 -16.35
C VAL A 278 12.17 -6.28 -17.50
N ASP A 279 12.04 -7.59 -17.25
CA ASP A 279 11.61 -8.57 -18.27
C ASP A 279 10.25 -8.17 -18.86
N ALA A 280 9.27 -7.86 -18.01
CA ALA A 280 7.93 -7.46 -18.45
C ALA A 280 7.93 -6.16 -19.28
N TYR A 281 8.79 -5.19 -18.94
CA TYR A 281 9.02 -4.00 -19.75
C TYR A 281 9.66 -4.34 -21.10
N LEU A 282 10.76 -5.09 -21.12
CA LEU A 282 11.49 -5.48 -22.34
C LEU A 282 10.61 -6.28 -23.30
N GLN A 283 9.86 -7.27 -22.80
CA GLN A 283 8.89 -8.06 -23.57
C GLN A 283 7.85 -7.19 -24.30
N ASN A 284 7.45 -6.06 -23.70
CA ASN A 284 6.50 -5.13 -24.32
C ASN A 284 7.22 -4.12 -25.23
N LYS A 285 8.43 -3.69 -24.88
CA LYS A 285 9.26 -2.78 -25.70
C LYS A 285 9.64 -3.42 -27.05
N VAL A 286 9.97 -4.72 -27.10
CA VAL A 286 10.27 -5.43 -28.37
C VAL A 286 9.12 -5.35 -29.38
N LYS A 287 7.86 -5.33 -28.90
CA LYS A 287 6.65 -5.26 -29.76
C LYS A 287 6.47 -3.90 -30.44
N THR A 288 6.93 -2.82 -29.80
CA THR A 288 6.75 -1.43 -30.28
C THR A 288 8.05 -0.77 -30.76
N ALA A 289 9.20 -1.41 -30.56
CA ALA A 289 10.51 -0.91 -30.97
C ALA A 289 10.69 -0.88 -32.49
N ASN A 290 11.43 0.14 -32.95
CA ASN A 290 11.88 0.21 -34.35
C ASN A 290 13.05 -0.79 -34.60
N PRO A 291 13.42 -1.07 -35.87
CA PRO A 291 14.47 -2.04 -36.21
C PRO A 291 15.83 -1.76 -35.55
N PHE A 292 16.20 -0.49 -35.36
CA PHE A 292 17.48 -0.08 -34.75
C PHE A 292 17.49 -0.30 -33.24
N GLU A 293 16.38 -0.02 -32.55
CA GLU A 293 16.23 -0.29 -31.11
C GLU A 293 16.22 -1.80 -30.80
N LYS A 294 15.55 -2.62 -31.64
CA LYS A 294 15.28 -4.06 -31.40
C LYS A 294 16.51 -4.87 -31.01
N THR A 295 17.63 -4.76 -31.74
CA THR A 295 18.84 -5.54 -31.46
C THR A 295 19.40 -5.26 -30.06
N SER A 296 19.35 -4.00 -29.62
CA SER A 296 19.82 -3.60 -28.28
C SER A 296 18.91 -4.11 -27.15
N ILE A 297 17.59 -4.11 -27.39
CA ILE A 297 16.59 -4.63 -26.45
C ILE A 297 16.73 -6.14 -26.30
N ILE A 298 16.83 -6.88 -27.41
CA ILE A 298 16.99 -8.34 -27.41
C ILE A 298 18.29 -8.76 -26.70
N ARG A 299 19.39 -8.05 -26.93
CA ARG A 299 20.67 -8.31 -26.24
C ARG A 299 20.53 -8.14 -24.73
N LEU A 300 20.01 -6.99 -24.27
CA LEU A 300 19.79 -6.73 -22.84
C LEU A 300 18.82 -7.74 -22.21
N HIS A 301 17.79 -8.16 -22.94
CA HIS A 301 16.80 -9.13 -22.48
C HIS A 301 17.37 -10.55 -22.32
N SER A 302 18.29 -10.94 -23.22
CA SER A 302 19.06 -12.18 -23.09
C SER A 302 20.01 -12.14 -21.89
N GLN A 303 20.75 -11.02 -21.71
CA GLN A 303 21.64 -10.82 -20.55
C GLN A 303 20.86 -10.90 -19.23
N LEU A 304 19.70 -10.24 -19.14
CA LEU A 304 18.81 -10.27 -17.96
C LEU A 304 18.37 -11.70 -17.62
N LYS A 305 17.91 -12.47 -18.62
CA LYS A 305 17.44 -13.85 -18.42
C LYS A 305 18.56 -14.79 -17.98
N ASN A 306 19.75 -14.63 -18.55
CA ASN A 306 20.90 -15.44 -18.18
C ASN A 306 21.33 -15.15 -16.73
N PHE A 307 21.41 -13.87 -16.34
CA PHE A 307 21.72 -13.48 -14.97
C PHE A 307 20.67 -13.97 -13.97
N ALA A 308 19.37 -13.79 -14.28
CA ALA A 308 18.27 -14.26 -13.43
C ALA A 308 18.32 -15.78 -13.22
N LYS A 309 18.61 -16.56 -14.28
CA LYS A 309 18.82 -18.02 -14.18
C LYS A 309 20.07 -18.40 -13.37
N GLN A 310 21.16 -17.65 -13.49
CA GLN A 310 22.41 -17.89 -12.74
C GLN A 310 22.29 -17.60 -11.24
N HIS A 311 21.38 -16.70 -10.87
CA HIS A 311 21.23 -16.19 -9.51
C HIS A 311 19.93 -16.58 -8.80
N ASP A 312 19.18 -17.52 -9.39
CA ASP A 312 17.88 -18.04 -8.93
C ASP A 312 16.85 -16.95 -8.64
N VAL A 313 16.61 -16.08 -9.63
CA VAL A 313 15.64 -14.99 -9.56
C VAL A 313 14.47 -15.27 -10.50
N THR A 314 13.26 -15.36 -9.95
CA THR A 314 12.04 -15.57 -10.76
C THR A 314 11.74 -14.37 -11.66
N LEU A 315 11.25 -14.65 -12.88
CA LEU A 315 10.74 -13.65 -13.83
C LEU A 315 9.21 -13.69 -13.96
N GLU A 316 8.52 -14.37 -13.03
CA GLU A 316 7.06 -14.43 -13.01
C GLU A 316 6.41 -13.07 -12.70
N LYS A 317 5.35 -12.76 -13.45
CA LYS A 317 4.57 -11.51 -13.33
C LYS A 317 3.36 -11.64 -12.39
N ASN A 318 3.20 -12.82 -11.81
CA ASN A 318 2.07 -13.23 -10.99
C ASN A 318 2.56 -14.43 -10.18
N THR A 319 3.24 -14.18 -9.06
CA THR A 319 3.81 -15.21 -8.19
C THR A 319 2.77 -15.73 -7.18
N ALA A 320 3.14 -16.74 -6.39
CA ALA A 320 2.30 -17.19 -5.28
C ALA A 320 2.03 -16.08 -4.25
N ASP A 321 3.05 -15.26 -3.95
CA ASP A 321 2.98 -14.26 -2.87
C ASP A 321 2.25 -13.00 -3.32
N MET A 322 2.38 -12.58 -4.59
CA MET A 322 1.49 -11.58 -5.18
C MET A 322 0.01 -12.01 -5.05
N ARG A 323 -0.32 -13.29 -5.32
CA ARG A 323 -1.68 -13.84 -5.13
C ARG A 323 -2.08 -13.97 -3.65
N ALA A 324 -1.13 -14.15 -2.74
CA ALA A 324 -1.39 -14.21 -1.30
C ALA A 324 -1.69 -12.81 -0.74
N ARG A 325 -0.91 -11.80 -1.13
CA ARG A 325 -1.14 -10.38 -0.81
C ARG A 325 -2.48 -9.91 -1.38
N GLU A 326 -2.80 -10.24 -2.63
CA GLU A 326 -4.08 -9.91 -3.26
C GLU A 326 -5.30 -10.39 -2.44
N LYS A 327 -5.24 -11.58 -1.82
CA LYS A 327 -6.31 -12.11 -0.92
C LYS A 327 -6.43 -11.39 0.44
N ARG A 328 -5.47 -10.51 0.76
CA ARG A 328 -5.44 -9.63 1.95
C ARG A 328 -5.84 -8.18 1.65
N VAL A 329 -6.00 -7.79 0.38
CA VAL A 329 -6.43 -6.43 0.01
C VAL A 329 -7.84 -6.20 0.53
N VAL A 330 -8.04 -5.10 1.27
CA VAL A 330 -9.37 -4.73 1.82
C VAL A 330 -10.10 -3.74 0.92
N ALA A 331 -9.37 -2.76 0.39
CA ALA A 331 -9.87 -1.74 -0.53
C ALA A 331 -8.89 -1.50 -1.67
N ARG A 332 -9.39 -1.01 -2.81
CA ARG A 332 -8.57 -0.73 -3.99
C ARG A 332 -8.02 0.69 -4.07
N THR A 333 -8.65 1.65 -3.40
CA THR A 333 -8.40 3.12 -3.50
C THR A 333 -8.41 3.63 -4.94
N PHE A 334 -8.17 4.92 -5.16
CA PHE A 334 -8.00 5.53 -6.48
C PHE A 334 -6.70 5.11 -7.16
N HIS A 335 -5.64 4.75 -6.41
CA HIS A 335 -4.35 4.32 -6.98
C HIS A 335 -4.34 2.85 -7.46
N LYS A 336 -5.40 2.09 -7.18
CA LYS A 336 -5.71 0.72 -7.68
C LYS A 336 -4.73 -0.40 -7.37
N ALA A 337 -3.52 -0.12 -6.87
CA ALA A 337 -2.69 -1.14 -6.20
C ALA A 337 -3.40 -1.74 -4.96
N GLY A 338 -4.27 -0.97 -4.31
CA GLY A 338 -5.03 -1.37 -3.11
C GLY A 338 -4.19 -1.46 -1.84
N ILE A 339 -4.89 -1.51 -0.70
CA ILE A 339 -4.31 -1.42 0.65
C ILE A 339 -4.48 -2.72 1.44
N VAL A 340 -3.51 -2.98 2.34
CA VAL A 340 -3.52 -4.13 3.26
C VAL A 340 -3.34 -3.64 4.70
N VAL A 341 -4.25 -4.09 5.58
CA VAL A 341 -4.26 -3.84 7.03
C VAL A 341 -4.52 -5.15 7.77
N PRO A 342 -4.23 -5.24 9.09
CA PRO A 342 -4.70 -6.34 9.91
C PRO A 342 -6.25 -6.35 9.90
N TYR A 343 -6.85 -7.43 9.36
CA TYR A 343 -8.30 -7.55 9.21
C TYR A 343 -8.77 -8.95 9.58
N ASP A 344 -9.58 -9.06 10.65
CA ASP A 344 -10.18 -10.33 11.06
C ASP A 344 -11.51 -10.55 10.33
N LYS A 345 -11.50 -11.50 9.38
CA LYS A 345 -12.68 -11.87 8.60
C LYS A 345 -13.82 -12.46 9.45
N LYS A 346 -13.59 -12.91 10.69
CA LYS A 346 -14.63 -13.41 11.60
C LYS A 346 -15.37 -12.29 12.34
N THR A 347 -14.63 -11.40 13.02
CA THR A 347 -15.21 -10.26 13.75
C THR A 347 -15.57 -9.08 12.85
N GLN A 348 -15.04 -9.05 11.61
CA GLN A 348 -15.13 -7.94 10.65
C GLN A 348 -14.41 -6.68 11.15
N LEU A 349 -13.31 -6.85 11.89
CA LEU A 349 -12.56 -5.77 12.53
C LEU A 349 -11.25 -5.47 11.79
N GLY A 350 -10.95 -4.17 11.63
CA GLY A 350 -9.75 -3.60 11.01
C GLY A 350 -10.03 -2.74 9.77
N TYR A 351 -11.21 -2.88 9.17
CA TYR A 351 -11.66 -2.15 7.98
C TYR A 351 -13.18 -2.25 7.79
N ARG A 352 -13.80 -1.12 7.42
CA ARG A 352 -15.15 -1.05 6.82
C ARG A 352 -15.13 -0.12 5.60
N ASP A 353 -16.04 -0.33 4.66
CA ASP A 353 -16.16 0.53 3.46
C ASP A 353 -16.49 2.00 3.81
N LEU A 354 -16.07 2.93 2.96
CA LEU A 354 -16.41 4.35 3.08
C LEU A 354 -17.92 4.62 3.00
N ALA A 355 -18.34 5.74 3.60
CA ALA A 355 -19.71 6.25 3.52
C ALA A 355 -20.10 6.83 2.13
N ALA A 356 -19.28 6.59 1.10
CA ALA A 356 -19.48 6.99 -0.29
C ALA A 356 -18.77 5.99 -1.22
N THR A 357 -19.26 5.84 -2.46
CA THR A 357 -18.56 5.03 -3.49
C THR A 357 -17.41 5.82 -4.14
N ASP A 358 -16.46 5.15 -4.80
CA ASP A 358 -15.43 5.79 -5.65
C ASP A 358 -16.05 6.92 -6.50
N ASN A 359 -17.14 6.61 -7.19
CA ASN A 359 -17.82 7.52 -8.12
C ASN A 359 -18.41 8.74 -7.40
N ASP A 360 -18.87 8.60 -6.17
CA ASP A 360 -19.49 9.70 -5.42
C ASP A 360 -18.45 10.57 -4.72
N LEU A 361 -17.36 9.96 -4.23
CA LEU A 361 -16.20 10.67 -3.73
C LEU A 361 -15.51 11.45 -4.86
N GLN A 362 -15.30 10.85 -6.04
CA GLN A 362 -14.77 11.55 -7.22
C GLN A 362 -15.65 12.74 -7.65
N LYS A 363 -16.98 12.61 -7.63
CA LYS A 363 -17.89 13.75 -7.88
C LYS A 363 -17.71 14.87 -6.86
N ILE A 364 -17.59 14.54 -5.56
CA ILE A 364 -17.37 15.53 -4.49
C ILE A 364 -16.04 16.24 -4.69
N LEU A 365 -14.96 15.50 -4.95
CA LEU A 365 -13.62 16.07 -5.13
C LEU A 365 -13.53 16.94 -6.38
N LYS A 366 -14.11 16.48 -7.50
CA LYS A 366 -14.26 17.28 -8.71
C LYS A 366 -15.01 18.61 -8.44
N GLN A 367 -16.10 18.57 -7.67
CA GLN A 367 -16.83 19.77 -7.24
C GLN A 367 -16.01 20.68 -6.30
N ILE A 368 -15.04 20.16 -5.54
CA ILE A 368 -14.13 20.95 -4.71
C ILE A 368 -13.06 21.66 -5.57
N GLU A 369 -12.60 21.01 -6.64
CA GLU A 369 -11.58 21.53 -7.56
C GLU A 369 -12.14 22.54 -8.57
N GLU A 370 -13.30 22.25 -9.17
CA GLU A 370 -13.94 23.12 -10.17
C GLU A 370 -14.69 24.33 -9.55
N ALA A 371 -14.83 24.38 -8.23
CA ALA A 371 -15.44 25.52 -7.52
C ALA A 371 -14.64 26.82 -7.74
N GLY A 372 -15.23 27.81 -8.42
CA GLY A 372 -14.59 29.09 -8.71
C GLY A 372 -14.32 29.94 -7.47
N THR A 373 -15.22 29.91 -6.48
CA THR A 373 -15.10 30.69 -5.24
C THR A 373 -14.93 29.81 -3.98
N PRO A 374 -14.43 30.37 -2.86
CA PRO A 374 -14.48 29.68 -1.56
C PRO A 374 -15.92 29.34 -1.14
N GLU A 375 -16.88 30.20 -1.47
CA GLU A 375 -18.31 30.05 -1.19
C GLU A 375 -18.91 28.81 -1.86
N ASP A 376 -18.70 28.63 -3.17
CA ASP A 376 -19.18 27.46 -3.92
C ASP A 376 -18.61 26.16 -3.33
N ARG A 377 -17.34 26.22 -2.89
CA ARG A 377 -16.60 25.08 -2.33
C ARG A 377 -17.13 24.61 -0.96
N LYS A 378 -17.91 25.43 -0.24
CA LYS A 378 -18.43 25.10 1.11
C LYS A 378 -19.31 23.85 1.10
N MET A 379 -20.22 23.72 0.14
CA MET A 379 -21.18 22.60 0.11
C MET A 379 -20.50 21.26 -0.28
N PRO A 380 -19.62 21.18 -1.29
CA PRO A 380 -18.80 20.01 -1.54
C PRO A 380 -17.87 19.64 -0.37
N ILE A 381 -17.24 20.63 0.28
CA ILE A 381 -16.41 20.39 1.47
C ILE A 381 -17.25 19.81 2.62
N ALA A 382 -18.43 20.34 2.92
CA ALA A 382 -19.29 19.81 3.99
C ALA A 382 -19.71 18.35 3.75
N ARG A 383 -19.87 17.94 2.48
CA ARG A 383 -20.11 16.53 2.11
C ARG A 383 -18.88 15.64 2.33
N LEU A 384 -17.68 16.16 2.06
CA LEU A 384 -16.42 15.44 2.34
C LEU A 384 -16.16 15.33 3.85
N ASP A 385 -16.43 16.38 4.62
CA ASP A 385 -16.20 16.43 6.06
C ASP A 385 -17.10 15.44 6.82
N GLU A 386 -18.32 15.15 6.33
CA GLU A 386 -19.16 14.07 6.86
C GLU A 386 -18.57 12.68 6.59
N ILE A 387 -17.97 12.45 5.41
CA ILE A 387 -17.27 11.19 5.11
C ILE A 387 -16.04 11.03 6.03
N ILE A 388 -15.28 12.11 6.25
CA ILE A 388 -14.14 12.17 7.18
C ILE A 388 -14.59 11.88 8.62
N ARG A 389 -15.70 12.46 9.07
CA ARG A 389 -16.28 12.21 10.40
C ARG A 389 -16.63 10.74 10.58
N LEU A 390 -17.23 10.11 9.57
CA LEU A 390 -17.59 8.69 9.60
C LEU A 390 -16.37 7.76 9.52
N ALA A 391 -15.34 8.11 8.74
CA ALA A 391 -14.07 7.39 8.73
C ALA A 391 -13.32 7.50 10.08
N THR A 392 -13.37 8.67 10.73
CA THR A 392 -12.77 8.86 12.06
C THR A 392 -13.48 8.01 13.12
N ILE A 393 -14.81 7.93 13.09
CA ILE A 393 -15.58 7.00 13.96
C ILE A 393 -15.22 5.53 13.67
N ALA A 394 -14.94 5.18 12.41
CA ALA A 394 -14.46 3.83 12.09
C ALA A 394 -13.10 3.56 12.76
N ALA A 395 -12.17 4.53 12.75
CA ALA A 395 -10.89 4.42 13.47
C ALA A 395 -11.05 4.35 15.00
N ASP A 396 -11.96 5.12 15.61
CA ASP A 396 -12.31 5.00 17.04
C ASP A 396 -12.82 3.58 17.40
N GLU A 397 -13.45 2.91 16.44
CA GLU A 397 -13.95 1.53 16.52
C GLU A 397 -12.95 0.50 15.97
N CYS A 398 -11.68 0.89 15.83
CA CYS A 398 -10.52 0.10 15.39
C CYS A 398 -10.48 -0.33 13.90
N ASP A 399 -11.35 0.20 13.05
CA ASP A 399 -11.33 0.00 11.59
C ASP A 399 -10.39 1.00 10.89
N PHE A 400 -9.11 1.00 11.28
CA PHE A 400 -8.09 1.95 10.80
C PHE A 400 -7.90 1.95 9.28
N GLY A 401 -8.23 0.84 8.60
CA GLY A 401 -8.19 0.74 7.14
C GLY A 401 -9.12 1.72 6.42
N THR A 402 -10.20 2.17 7.06
CA THR A 402 -11.15 3.15 6.48
C THR A 402 -10.54 4.55 6.39
N CYS A 403 -9.72 4.95 7.38
CA CYS A 403 -8.91 6.17 7.27
C CYS A 403 -7.76 6.01 6.27
N LEU A 404 -7.18 4.81 6.14
CA LEU A 404 -6.13 4.54 5.15
C LEU A 404 -6.65 4.69 3.72
N GLU A 405 -7.84 4.14 3.44
CA GLU A 405 -8.52 4.26 2.14
C GLU A 405 -8.83 5.71 1.79
N LEU A 406 -9.56 6.42 2.66
CA LEU A 406 -9.92 7.82 2.42
C LEU A 406 -8.68 8.72 2.28
N GLY A 407 -7.67 8.50 3.12
CA GLY A 407 -6.40 9.22 3.05
C GLY A 407 -5.69 9.04 1.71
N HIS A 408 -5.66 7.81 1.19
CA HIS A 408 -5.07 7.50 -0.12
C HIS A 408 -5.90 8.01 -1.30
N ASP A 409 -7.23 8.01 -1.23
CA ASP A 409 -8.09 8.57 -2.27
C ASP A 409 -7.91 10.09 -2.38
N LEU A 410 -7.89 10.80 -1.25
CA LEU A 410 -7.62 12.24 -1.21
C LEU A 410 -6.19 12.58 -1.64
N PHE A 411 -5.21 11.76 -1.25
CA PHE A 411 -3.83 11.90 -1.72
C PHE A 411 -3.71 11.70 -3.24
N SER A 412 -4.38 10.68 -3.79
CA SER A 412 -4.32 10.28 -5.20
C SER A 412 -5.09 11.21 -6.12
N ASN A 413 -6.16 11.85 -5.64
CA ASN A 413 -6.82 12.96 -6.34
C ASN A 413 -5.84 14.14 -6.50
N GLY A 414 -5.12 14.50 -5.43
CA GLY A 414 -4.09 15.53 -5.48
C GLY A 414 -4.59 16.97 -5.53
N GLY A 415 -5.87 17.23 -5.22
CA GLY A 415 -6.41 18.58 -5.09
C GLY A 415 -5.84 19.30 -3.87
N ILE A 416 -5.29 20.51 -4.06
CA ILE A 416 -4.67 21.29 -2.98
C ILE A 416 -5.63 21.56 -1.80
N HIS A 417 -6.93 21.70 -2.08
CA HIS A 417 -7.98 21.93 -1.08
C HIS A 417 -8.28 20.71 -0.19
N VAL A 418 -7.82 19.52 -0.56
CA VAL A 418 -7.98 18.28 0.24
C VAL A 418 -6.65 17.73 0.78
N GLN A 419 -5.50 18.32 0.43
CA GLN A 419 -4.19 17.86 0.88
C GLN A 419 -4.06 17.80 2.42
N ALA A 420 -4.61 18.77 3.15
CA ALA A 420 -4.63 18.76 4.62
C ALA A 420 -5.50 17.62 5.19
N ARG A 421 -6.58 17.25 4.51
CA ARG A 421 -7.48 16.15 4.87
C ARG A 421 -6.84 14.79 4.56
N ALA A 422 -6.14 14.67 3.43
CA ALA A 422 -5.32 13.51 3.10
C ALA A 422 -4.25 13.26 4.17
N LEU A 423 -3.52 14.32 4.58
CA LEU A 423 -2.56 14.23 5.69
C LEU A 423 -3.23 13.78 6.99
N GLN A 424 -4.35 14.38 7.39
CA GLN A 424 -5.07 14.01 8.62
C GLN A 424 -5.48 12.53 8.62
N MET A 425 -6.09 12.04 7.55
CA MET A 425 -6.57 10.64 7.47
C MET A 425 -5.42 9.63 7.45
N LEU A 426 -4.36 9.90 6.68
CA LEU A 426 -3.18 9.04 6.67
C LEU A 426 -2.38 9.10 7.99
N SER A 427 -2.34 10.25 8.67
CA SER A 427 -1.70 10.39 9.98
C SER A 427 -2.38 9.51 11.03
N ILE A 428 -3.72 9.52 11.08
CA ILE A 428 -4.51 8.62 11.93
C ILE A 428 -4.20 7.16 11.55
N ALA A 429 -4.34 6.82 10.27
CA ALA A 429 -4.15 5.45 9.78
C ALA A 429 -2.74 4.90 10.10
N TYR A 430 -1.67 5.58 9.69
CA TYR A 430 -0.30 5.12 9.92
C TYR A 430 0.07 5.10 11.42
N THR A 431 -0.47 6.00 12.24
CA THR A 431 -0.23 5.98 13.69
C THR A 431 -0.82 4.71 14.33
N HIS A 432 -2.10 4.43 14.07
CA HIS A 432 -2.77 3.26 14.66
C HIS A 432 -2.33 1.92 14.04
N LEU A 433 -1.96 1.91 12.75
CA LEU A 433 -1.33 0.76 12.08
C LEU A 433 0.16 0.58 12.44
N LYS A 434 0.75 1.50 13.22
CA LYS A 434 2.15 1.48 13.68
C LYS A 434 3.20 1.57 12.55
N ARG A 435 2.94 2.41 11.54
CA ARG A 435 3.79 2.67 10.36
C ARG A 435 4.44 4.06 10.36
N PRO A 436 5.20 4.47 11.40
CA PRO A 436 5.68 5.85 11.54
C PRO A 436 6.63 6.30 10.42
N GLN A 437 7.34 5.37 9.77
CA GLN A 437 8.19 5.66 8.61
C GLN A 437 7.36 6.16 7.42
N LEU A 438 6.21 5.53 7.14
CA LEU A 438 5.30 5.95 6.06
C LEU A 438 4.68 7.32 6.34
N LEU A 439 4.34 7.61 7.61
CA LEU A 439 3.92 8.95 8.02
C LEU A 439 5.01 10.00 7.79
N LYS A 440 6.25 9.73 8.22
CA LYS A 440 7.37 10.66 8.02
C LYS A 440 7.69 10.89 6.52
N ILE A 441 7.53 9.86 5.68
CA ILE A 441 7.63 9.99 4.23
C ILE A 441 6.48 10.85 3.66
N LEU A 442 5.25 10.67 4.15
CA LEU A 442 4.11 11.50 3.74
C LEU A 442 4.30 12.96 4.10
N GLU A 443 4.73 13.26 5.33
CA GLU A 443 4.99 14.62 5.80
C GLU A 443 6.04 15.31 4.93
N ALA A 444 7.16 14.63 4.66
CA ALA A 444 8.21 15.12 3.77
C ALA A 444 7.68 15.36 2.34
N HIS A 445 6.87 14.44 1.80
CA HIS A 445 6.30 14.57 0.46
C HIS A 445 5.30 15.73 0.37
N LEU A 446 4.39 15.88 1.32
CA LEU A 446 3.37 16.94 1.28
C LEU A 446 3.94 18.33 1.55
N LYS A 447 5.09 18.46 2.23
CA LYS A 447 5.84 19.72 2.33
C LYS A 447 6.40 20.21 0.99
N ASN A 448 6.70 19.31 0.05
CA ASN A 448 7.40 19.63 -1.21
C ASN A 448 6.91 18.77 -2.39
N ARG A 449 5.58 18.75 -2.61
CA ARG A 449 4.91 17.85 -3.57
C ARG A 449 5.01 18.37 -5.02
N LYS A 450 6.13 18.07 -5.69
CA LYS A 450 6.41 18.48 -7.08
C LYS A 450 5.57 17.75 -8.15
N LYS A 451 5.21 18.44 -9.23
CA LYS A 451 4.51 17.89 -10.42
C LYS A 451 5.43 17.64 -11.63
N ASP A 452 6.66 18.13 -11.57
CA ASP A 452 7.70 17.92 -12.59
C ASP A 452 8.41 16.56 -12.44
N CYS A 453 9.36 16.28 -13.34
CA CYS A 453 10.21 15.10 -13.32
C CYS A 453 11.64 15.38 -12.79
N GLU A 454 11.90 16.59 -12.26
CA GLU A 454 13.19 17.02 -11.70
C GLU A 454 13.23 16.73 -10.19
N LEU A 455 13.10 15.45 -9.89
CA LEU A 455 12.92 14.88 -8.54
C LEU A 455 14.25 14.46 -7.89
N SER A 456 15.38 14.88 -8.47
CA SER A 456 16.69 14.74 -7.85
C SER A 456 16.81 15.69 -6.65
N VAL A 457 17.40 15.23 -5.55
CA VAL A 457 17.81 16.07 -4.40
C VAL A 457 19.35 16.10 -4.25
N ILE A 458 20.03 15.60 -5.28
CA ILE A 458 21.47 15.71 -5.59
C ILE A 458 21.64 16.46 -6.91
#